data_AF-A0A2A9DTA0-F1
#
_entry.id   AF-A0A2A9DTA0-F1
#
_cell.length_a   1.000
_cell.length_b   1.000
_cell.length_c   1.000
_cell.angle_alpha   90.00
_cell.angle_beta   90.00
_cell.angle_gamma   90.00
#
_symmetry.space_group_name_H-M   'P 1'
#
loop_
_entity.id
_entity.type
_entity.pdbx_description
1 polymer ?
#
loop_
_entity_poly.entity_id
_entity_poly.type
_entity_poly.pdbx_seq_one_letter_code
_entity_poly.pdbx_strand_id
1 'polypeptide(L)'
;MLGNLSGWHLMIIVAVMLVIIAVIAAVVVALLVSRRRSAPMPPPTLSGTAARQHPAPPVRTTEQRLAELDDLRQRGVVSDVEYAQKREQILREL
;
A
#
# COMPACT_ATOMS: atom_id res chain seq x y z
N MET A 1 -38.64 -9.25 -7.89
CA MET A 1 -38.10 -8.96 -9.24
C MET A 1 -36.59 -9.23 -9.30
N LEU A 2 -36.14 -10.40 -8.83
CA LEU A 2 -34.71 -10.76 -8.70
C LEU A 2 -34.28 -11.90 -9.65
N GLY A 3 -35.16 -12.34 -10.56
CA GLY A 3 -34.98 -13.57 -11.34
C GLY A 3 -34.22 -13.45 -12.67
N ASN A 4 -33.66 -12.28 -13.00
CA ASN A 4 -33.02 -12.05 -14.31
C ASN A 4 -31.51 -11.73 -14.25
N LEU A 5 -30.87 -11.86 -13.07
CA LEU A 5 -29.42 -12.07 -13.04
C LEU A 5 -29.16 -13.52 -13.45
N SER A 6 -29.28 -13.79 -14.76
CA SER A 6 -28.82 -15.05 -15.35
C SER A 6 -27.42 -15.35 -14.81
N GLY A 7 -27.20 -16.55 -14.28
CA GLY A 7 -25.91 -16.94 -13.68
C GLY A 7 -24.71 -16.69 -14.60
N TRP A 8 -24.94 -16.59 -15.90
CA TRP A 8 -23.95 -16.16 -16.89
C TRP A 8 -23.45 -14.72 -16.69
N HIS A 9 -24.34 -13.77 -16.38
CA HIS A 9 -23.95 -12.39 -16.05
C HIS A 9 -23.16 -12.34 -14.74
N LEU A 10 -23.56 -13.13 -13.73
CA LEU A 10 -22.81 -13.23 -12.48
C LEU A 10 -21.40 -13.77 -12.73
N MET A 11 -21.26 -14.78 -13.58
CA MET A 11 -19.95 -15.30 -14.00
C MET A 11 -19.10 -14.23 -14.68
N ILE A 12 -19.68 -13.44 -15.59
CA ILE A 12 -18.98 -12.35 -16.28
C ILE A 12 -18.56 -11.25 -15.30
N ILE A 13 -19.45 -10.83 -14.40
CA ILE A 13 -19.15 -9.79 -13.42
C ILE A 13 -18.01 -10.24 -12.52
N VAL A 14 -18.04 -11.47 -12.02
CA VAL A 14 -16.96 -12.04 -11.20
C VAL A 14 -15.65 -12.12 -11.99
N ALA A 15 -15.69 -12.56 -13.24
CA ALA A 15 -14.50 -12.64 -14.10
C ALA A 15 -13.88 -11.26 -14.33
N VAL A 16 -14.69 -10.25 -14.68
CA VAL A 16 -14.22 -8.87 -14.90
C VAL A 16 -13.68 -8.28 -13.59
N MET A 17 -14.36 -8.51 -12.47
CA MET A 17 -13.90 -8.04 -11.16
C MET A 17 -12.55 -8.66 -10.78
N LEU A 18 -12.35 -9.96 -11.02
CA LEU A 18 -11.06 -10.63 -10.82
C LEU A 18 -9.95 -10.04 -11.69
N VAL A 19 -10.24 -9.76 -12.96
CA VAL A 19 -9.28 -9.13 -13.87
C VAL A 19 -8.90 -7.73 -13.38
N ILE A 20 -9.87 -6.92 -12.96
CA ILE A 20 -9.60 -5.59 -12.42
C ILE A 20 -8.71 -5.67 -11.17
N ILE A 21 -9.01 -6.57 -10.23
CA ILE A 21 -8.20 -6.79 -9.04
C ILE A 21 -6.77 -7.22 -9.41
N ALA A 22 -6.62 -8.14 -10.36
CA ALA A 22 -5.32 -8.61 -10.82
C ALA A 22 -4.49 -7.50 -11.48
N VAL A 23 -5.12 -6.65 -12.30
CA VAL A 23 -4.46 -5.50 -12.93
C VAL A 23 -4.02 -4.49 -11.87
N ILE A 24 -4.88 -4.17 -10.90
CA ILE A 24 -4.54 -3.26 -9.80
C ILE A 24 -3.36 -3.82 -9.00
N ALA A 25 -3.40 -5.11 -8.64
CA ALA A 25 -2.31 -5.76 -7.92
C ALA A 25 -0.99 -5.72 -8.73
N ALA A 26 -1.05 -6.02 -10.03
CA ALA A 26 0.12 -5.95 -10.92
C ALA A 26 0.71 -4.54 -10.99
N VAL A 27 -0.14 -3.51 -11.11
CA VAL A 27 0.29 -2.09 -11.12
C VAL A 27 0.91 -1.71 -9.78
N VAL A 28 0.29 -2.09 -8.65
CA VAL A 28 0.83 -1.82 -7.31
C VAL A 28 2.20 -2.50 -7.13
N VAL A 29 2.34 -3.76 -7.54
CA VAL A 29 3.63 -4.49 -7.51
C VAL A 29 4.66 -3.80 -8.40
N ALA A 30 4.30 -3.40 -9.62
CA ALA A 30 5.19 -2.69 -10.53
C ALA A 30 5.65 -1.34 -9.96
N LEU A 31 4.77 -0.59 -9.28
CA LEU A 31 5.09 0.67 -8.62
C LEU A 31 6.01 0.45 -7.40
N LEU A 32 5.74 -0.58 -6.59
CA LEU A 32 6.59 -0.95 -5.45
C LEU A 32 7.99 -1.39 -5.91
N VAL A 33 8.09 -2.17 -6.97
CA VAL A 33 9.37 -2.60 -7.55
C VAL A 33 10.12 -1.42 -8.16
N SER A 34 9.44 -0.53 -8.87
CA SER A 34 10.04 0.69 -9.42
C SER A 34 10.59 1.59 -8.31
N ARG A 35 9.83 1.80 -7.23
CA ARG A 35 10.29 2.55 -6.05
C ARG A 35 11.53 1.95 -5.40
N ARG A 36 11.65 0.61 -5.35
CA ARG A 36 12.84 -0.06 -4.80
C ARG A 36 14.07 0.07 -5.70
N ARG A 37 13.90 0.16 -7.02
CA ARG A 37 15.01 0.34 -7.98
C ARG A 37 15.50 1.80 -8.07
N SER A 38 14.70 2.76 -7.60
CA SER A 38 15.05 4.17 -7.58
C SER A 38 15.84 4.61 -6.34
N ALA A 39 16.35 3.71 -5.49
CA ALA A 39 17.30 4.09 -4.46
C ALA A 39 18.63 4.50 -5.12
N PRO A 40 18.98 5.80 -5.16
CA PRO A 40 20.22 6.25 -5.76
C PRO A 40 21.37 5.81 -4.87
N MET A 41 22.35 5.15 -5.47
CA MET A 41 23.64 4.83 -4.86
C MET A 41 24.27 6.12 -4.28
N PRO A 42 24.56 6.20 -2.96
CA PRO A 42 25.29 7.33 -2.42
C PRO A 42 26.74 7.29 -2.92
N PRO A 43 27.33 8.43 -3.37
CA PRO A 43 28.75 8.48 -3.69
C PRO A 43 29.61 8.30 -2.42
N PRO A 44 30.83 7.75 -2.55
CA PRO A 44 31.72 7.58 -1.40
C PRO A 44 32.40 8.92 -1.11
N THR A 45 31.97 9.62 -0.06
CA THR A 45 32.76 10.72 0.52
C THR A 45 32.98 10.48 2.00
N LEU A 46 34.26 10.29 2.31
CA LEU A 46 34.84 10.08 3.62
C LEU A 46 34.65 11.31 4.53
N SER A 47 34.43 11.03 5.82
CA SER A 47 34.75 11.87 7.00
C SER A 47 33.93 13.14 7.26
N GLY A 48 33.13 13.11 8.33
CA GLY A 48 32.48 14.30 8.92
C GLY A 48 31.61 13.97 10.13
N THR A 49 32.25 13.68 11.26
CA THR A 49 31.82 13.90 12.65
C THR A 49 30.32 13.89 13.01
N ALA A 50 29.93 12.82 13.73
CA ALA A 50 28.96 12.80 14.84
C ALA A 50 27.55 13.40 14.64
N ALA A 51 26.65 12.57 14.10
CA ALA A 51 25.37 12.30 14.74
C ALA A 51 25.02 10.83 14.49
N ARG A 52 25.30 9.97 15.47
CA ARG A 52 24.79 8.59 15.50
C ARG A 52 23.26 8.65 15.60
N GLN A 53 22.58 8.69 14.46
CA GLN A 53 21.28 8.04 14.35
C GLN A 53 21.53 6.74 13.62
N HIS A 54 21.64 5.69 14.42
CA HIS A 54 21.70 4.30 13.98
C HIS A 54 20.65 4.09 12.88
N PRO A 55 21.00 3.57 11.68
CA PRO A 55 19.99 3.03 10.78
C PRO A 55 19.48 1.77 11.46
N ALA A 56 18.44 1.91 12.28
CA ALA A 56 17.66 0.78 12.73
C ALA A 56 17.19 0.03 11.47
N PRO A 57 17.13 -1.32 11.51
CA PRO A 57 16.61 -2.11 10.40
C PRO A 57 15.25 -1.56 9.97
N PRO A 58 14.81 -1.76 8.71
CA PRO A 58 13.55 -1.21 8.19
C PRO A 58 12.33 -1.93 8.83
N VAL A 59 12.17 -1.77 10.14
CA VAL A 59 10.92 -1.97 10.84
C VAL A 59 10.09 -0.79 10.38
N ARG A 60 9.19 -1.01 9.40
CA ARG A 60 8.27 0.02 8.90
C ARG A 60 7.73 0.77 10.10
N THR A 61 8.14 2.02 10.27
CA THR A 61 7.77 2.80 11.45
C THR A 61 6.27 3.00 11.45
N THR A 62 5.70 3.19 12.63
CA THR A 62 4.27 3.47 12.79
C THR A 62 3.83 4.61 11.87
N GLU A 63 4.66 5.65 11.73
CA GLU A 63 4.47 6.76 10.80
C GLU A 63 4.41 6.33 9.34
N GLN A 64 5.29 5.42 8.92
CA GLN A 64 5.32 4.90 7.56
C GLN A 64 4.06 4.08 7.24
N ARG A 65 3.53 3.33 8.23
CA ARG A 65 2.26 2.60 8.09
C ARG A 65 1.07 3.55 8.02
N LEU A 66 1.06 4.64 8.79
CA LEU A 66 0.03 5.68 8.71
C LEU A 66 0.06 6.41 7.35
N ALA A 67 1.24 6.72 6.83
CA ALA A 67 1.39 7.38 5.53
C ALA A 67 0.90 6.48 4.37
N GLU A 68 1.20 5.18 4.44
CA GLU A 68 0.69 4.19 3.48
C GLU A 68 -0.84 4.06 3.56
N LEU A 69 -1.41 4.11 4.77
CA LEU A 69 -2.87 4.09 4.97
C LEU A 69 -3.55 5.37 4.43
N ASP A 70 -2.91 6.54 4.58
CA ASP A 70 -3.41 7.81 4.04
C ASP A 70 -3.38 7.82 2.50
N ASP A 71 -2.30 7.33 1.89
CA ASP A 71 -2.19 7.15 0.44
C ASP A 71 -3.29 6.21 -0.09
N LEU A 72 -3.55 5.10 0.60
CA LEU A 72 -4.63 4.18 0.23
C LEU A 72 -6.03 4.82 0.32
N ARG A 73 -6.24 5.71 1.30
CA ARG A 73 -7.50 6.47 1.42
C ARG A 73 -7.62 7.50 0.29
N GLN A 74 -6.57 8.28 0.01
CA GLN A 74 -6.58 9.27 -1.08
C GLN A 74 -6.83 8.64 -2.45
N ARG A 75 -6.36 7.40 -2.64
CA ARG A 75 -6.57 6.61 -3.87
C ARG A 75 -7.95 5.94 -3.93
N GLY A 76 -8.79 6.12 -2.89
CA GLY A 76 -10.14 5.57 -2.81
C GLY A 76 -10.19 4.04 -2.64
N VAL A 77 -9.07 3.42 -2.25
CA VAL A 77 -8.96 1.96 -2.06
C VAL A 77 -9.45 1.55 -0.66
N VAL A 78 -9.42 2.47 0.30
CA VAL A 78 -9.87 2.28 1.68
C VAL A 78 -10.94 3.33 1.98
N SER A 79 -12.09 2.90 2.50
CA SER A 79 -13.15 3.83 2.92
C SER A 79 -12.78 4.56 4.21
N ASP A 80 -13.41 5.70 4.48
CA ASP A 80 -13.13 6.50 5.68
C ASP A 80 -13.34 5.72 6.99
N VAL A 81 -14.31 4.81 7.00
CA VAL A 81 -14.61 3.94 8.15
C VAL A 81 -13.47 2.95 8.39
N GLU A 82 -12.95 2.32 7.34
CA GLU A 82 -11.83 1.38 7.43
C GLU A 82 -10.50 2.07 7.76
N TYR A 83 -10.31 3.30 7.25
CA TYR A 83 -9.18 4.14 7.63
C TYR A 83 -9.20 4.40 9.14
N ALA A 84 -10.35 4.83 9.69
CA ALA A 84 -10.47 5.18 11.10
C ALA A 84 -10.13 3.97 12.00
N GLN A 85 -10.67 2.79 11.66
CA GLN A 85 -10.38 1.56 12.39
C GLN A 85 -8.90 1.16 12.34
N LYS A 86 -8.28 1.18 11.15
CA LYS A 86 -6.86 0.82 10.99
C LYS A 86 -5.93 1.81 11.70
N ARG A 87 -6.25 3.11 11.67
CA ARG A 87 -5.48 4.14 12.38
C ARG A 87 -5.52 3.91 13.89
N GLU A 88 -6.70 3.62 14.45
CA GLU A 88 -6.82 3.30 15.87
C GLU A 88 -6.10 2.02 16.27
N GLN A 89 -6.11 1.00 15.42
CA GLN A 89 -5.36 -0.23 15.67
C GLN A 89 -3.85 0.04 15.74
N ILE A 90 -3.33 0.82 14.78
CA ILE A 90 -1.92 1.18 14.73
C ILE A 90 -1.51 2.01 15.96
N LEU A 91 -2.38 2.89 16.44
CA LEU A 91 -2.14 3.68 17.66
C LEU A 91 -2.23 2.84 18.95
N ARG A 92 -3.03 1.77 18.96
CA ARG A 92 -3.13 0.83 20.09
C ARG A 92 -1.97 -0.16 20.17
N GLU A 93 -1.31 -0.44 19.05
CA GLU A 93 -0.12 -1.29 18.97
C GLU A 93 1.18 -0.55 19.37
N LEU A 94 1.10 0.76 19.66
CA LEU A 94 2.19 1.59 20.16
C LEU A 94 2.38 1.40 21.68
#